data_AF-A0A3M9MV88-F1
#
_entry.id   AF-A0A3M9MV88-F1
#
_cell.length_a   1.000
_cell.length_b   1.000
_cell.length_c   1.000
_cell.angle_alpha   90.00
_cell.angle_beta   90.00
_cell.angle_gamma   90.00
#
_symmetry.space_group_name_H-M   'P 1'
#
loop_
_entity.id
_entity.type
_entity.pdbx_description
1 polymer ?
#
loop_
_entity_poly.entity_id
_entity_poly.type
_entity_poly.pdbx_seq_one_letter_code
_entity_poly.pdbx_strand_id
1 'polypeptide(L)'
;MPNHLAYSALNYFGASDLDRAHLRRRDAAWLSQRLQDPATVLLPFLHLKPLLSDTHQLMTLSVNELPVQDLGLSPIFLGLKEDRAYFAIDLQEDHGFIPLGGSFQEL
;
A
#
# COMPACT_ATOMS: atom_id res chain seq x y z
N MET A 1 22.60 -17.62 19.19
CA MET A 1 22.56 -16.30 18.51
C MET A 1 21.22 -16.23 17.80
N PRO A 2 20.25 -15.41 18.23
CA PRO A 2 19.00 -15.29 17.49
C PRO A 2 19.32 -14.63 16.15
N ASN A 3 18.88 -15.27 15.07
CA ASN A 3 19.07 -14.79 13.71
C ASN A 3 18.14 -13.59 13.49
N HIS A 4 18.58 -12.38 13.85
CA HIS A 4 17.80 -11.15 13.68
C HIS A 4 17.40 -10.89 12.22
N LEU A 5 18.13 -11.45 11.25
CA LEU A 5 17.77 -11.38 9.82
C LEU A 5 16.50 -12.18 9.51
N ALA A 6 16.29 -13.33 10.16
CA ALA A 6 15.10 -14.17 9.92
C ALA A 6 13.80 -13.50 10.39
N TYR A 7 13.85 -12.74 11.49
CA TYR A 7 12.70 -11.97 11.96
C TYR A 7 12.49 -10.67 11.17
N SER A 8 13.56 -10.06 10.67
CA SER A 8 13.47 -8.87 9.80
C SER A 8 12.80 -9.19 8.47
N ALA A 9 12.98 -10.42 7.96
CA ALA A 9 12.32 -10.90 6.74
C ALA A 9 10.80 -11.09 6.87
N LEU A 10 10.27 -11.17 8.10
CA LEU A 10 8.83 -11.23 8.39
C LEU A 10 8.20 -9.84 8.50
N ASN A 11 8.99 -8.77 8.38
CA ASN A 11 8.44 -7.42 8.42
C ASN A 11 7.67 -7.16 7.13
N TYR A 12 6.35 -7.15 7.24
CA TYR A 12 5.40 -6.90 6.16
C TYR A 12 5.72 -5.65 5.32
N PHE A 13 6.36 -4.65 5.95
CA PHE A 13 6.78 -3.39 5.29
C PHE A 13 8.31 -3.24 5.19
N GLY A 14 9.06 -4.27 5.55
CA GLY A 14 10.52 -4.29 5.60
C GLY A 14 11.18 -4.69 4.29
N ALA A 15 10.44 -4.82 3.19
CA ALA A 15 10.99 -5.18 1.89
C ALA A 15 12.17 -4.25 1.54
N SER A 16 13.38 -4.80 1.60
CA SER A 16 14.65 -4.11 1.32
C SER A 16 14.75 -3.59 -0.12
N ASP A 17 13.86 -4.08 -0.98
CA ASP A 17 13.90 -3.87 -2.43
C ASP A 17 12.96 -2.76 -2.90
N LEU A 18 12.32 -2.05 -1.95
CA LEU A 18 11.52 -0.87 -2.26
C LEU A 18 12.41 0.38 -2.30
N ASP A 19 12.64 0.92 -3.50
CA ASP A 19 13.29 2.21 -3.65
C ASP A 19 12.37 3.30 -3.10
N ARG A 20 12.78 3.92 -2.00
CA ARG A 20 12.01 4.98 -1.32
C ARG A 20 11.85 6.24 -2.19
N ALA A 21 12.62 6.34 -3.30
CA ALA A 21 12.51 7.36 -4.35
C ALA A 21 12.26 8.76 -3.77
N HIS A 22 13.05 9.15 -2.77
CA HIS A 22 12.77 10.27 -1.88
C HIS A 22 12.60 11.62 -2.60
N LEU A 23 13.20 11.77 -3.78
CA LEU A 23 13.07 12.97 -4.62
C LEU A 23 11.69 13.10 -5.28
N ARG A 24 10.98 11.99 -5.53
CA ARG A 24 9.65 11.96 -6.17
C ARG A 24 8.51 12.18 -5.19
N ARG A 25 8.76 12.08 -3.88
CA ARG A 25 7.74 12.30 -2.81
C ARG A 25 7.13 13.69 -2.80
N ARG A 26 7.81 14.70 -3.36
CA ARG A 26 7.32 16.08 -3.42
C ARG A 26 6.80 16.48 -4.80
N ASP A 27 6.90 15.57 -5.77
CA ASP A 27 6.48 15.80 -7.15
C ASP A 27 5.00 15.44 -7.28
N ALA A 28 4.13 16.39 -6.94
CA ALA A 28 2.68 16.17 -6.94
C ALA A 28 2.15 15.73 -8.32
N ALA A 29 2.70 16.27 -9.41
CA ALA A 29 2.32 15.89 -10.77
C ALA A 29 2.68 14.41 -11.06
N TRP A 30 3.88 13.99 -10.67
CA TRP A 30 4.29 12.59 -10.82
C TRP A 30 3.45 11.63 -9.96
N LEU A 31 3.13 12.02 -8.73
CA LEU A 31 2.28 11.21 -7.85
C LEU A 31 0.87 11.06 -8.41
N SER A 32 0.25 12.15 -8.87
CA SER A 32 -1.07 12.11 -9.52
C SER A 32 -1.06 11.25 -10.79
N GLN A 33 0.00 11.33 -11.61
CA GLN A 33 0.14 10.49 -12.79
C GLN A 33 0.24 9.00 -12.42
N ARG A 34 1.02 8.64 -11.39
CA ARG A 34 1.12 7.26 -10.93
C ARG A 34 -0.18 6.75 -10.31
N LEU A 35 -0.98 7.60 -9.69
CA LEU A 35 -2.31 7.22 -9.18
C LEU A 35 -3.35 6.97 -10.28
N GLN A 36 -3.02 7.22 -11.55
CA GLN A 36 -3.81 6.81 -12.71
C GLN A 36 -3.20 5.61 -13.46
N ASP A 37 -2.01 5.16 -13.04
CA ASP A 37 -1.31 4.06 -13.69
C ASP A 37 -1.86 2.71 -13.19
N PRO A 38 -2.41 1.84 -14.06
CA PRO A 38 -2.94 0.54 -13.66
C PRO A 38 -1.88 -0.40 -13.08
N ALA A 39 -0.59 -0.13 -13.30
CA ALA A 39 0.51 -0.88 -12.68
C ALA A 39 0.80 -0.46 -11.24
N THR A 40 0.17 0.62 -10.75
CA THR A 40 0.30 1.09 -9.37
C THR A 40 -0.39 0.15 -8.41
N VAL A 41 0.30 -0.12 -7.31
CA VAL A 41 -0.13 -1.01 -6.24
C VAL A 41 -0.55 -0.18 -5.04
N LEU A 42 -1.78 -0.38 -4.58
CA LEU A 42 -2.35 0.26 -3.40
C LEU A 42 -2.42 -0.75 -2.26
N LEU A 43 -1.93 -0.35 -1.09
CA LEU A 43 -2.05 -1.12 0.15
C LEU A 43 -3.14 -0.47 1.01
N PRO A 44 -4.31 -1.12 1.14
CA PRO A 44 -5.39 -0.62 1.95
C PRO A 44 -5.14 -0.81 3.45
N PHE A 45 -5.35 0.27 4.19
CA PHE A 45 -5.39 0.32 5.64
C PHE A 45 -6.75 0.83 6.09
N LEU A 46 -7.18 0.37 7.27
CA LEU A 46 -8.32 0.91 7.98
C LEU A 46 -7.90 1.07 9.44
N HIS A 47 -7.85 2.31 9.95
CA HIS A 47 -7.35 2.60 11.30
C HIS A 47 -5.96 2.01 11.58
N LEU A 48 -5.02 2.19 10.64
CA LEU A 48 -3.66 1.63 10.68
C LEU A 48 -3.57 0.09 10.62
N LYS A 49 -4.69 -0.61 10.38
CA LYS A 49 -4.72 -2.06 10.20
C LYS A 49 -4.63 -2.39 8.72
N PRO A 50 -3.57 -3.08 8.24
CA PRO A 50 -3.51 -3.50 6.84
C PRO A 50 -4.56 -4.56 6.53
N LEU A 51 -5.00 -4.61 5.27
CA LEU A 51 -5.79 -5.73 4.76
C LEU A 51 -4.91 -6.97 4.57
N LEU A 52 -5.24 -8.04 5.29
CA LEU A 52 -4.56 -9.33 5.18
C LEU A 52 -5.50 -10.39 4.62
N SER A 53 -4.96 -11.26 3.77
CA SER A 53 -5.64 -12.48 3.33
C SER A 53 -5.77 -13.47 4.50
N ASP A 54 -6.58 -14.52 4.32
CA ASP A 54 -6.72 -15.61 5.28
C ASP A 54 -5.39 -16.36 5.54
N THR A 55 -4.45 -16.26 4.59
CA THR A 55 -3.09 -16.79 4.70
C THR A 55 -2.10 -15.80 5.33
N HIS A 56 -2.58 -14.71 5.93
CA HIS A 56 -1.79 -13.64 6.54
C HIS A 56 -0.80 -12.98 5.57
N GLN A 57 -1.19 -12.80 4.31
CA GLN A 57 -0.42 -12.05 3.32
C GLN A 57 -1.05 -10.68 3.10
N LEU A 58 -0.22 -9.65 2.87
CA LEU A 58 -0.71 -8.32 2.50
C LEU A 58 -1.51 -8.40 1.21
N MET A 59 -2.75 -7.93 1.27
CA MET A 59 -3.57 -7.76 0.08
C MET A 59 -3.33 -6.38 -0.52
N THR A 60 -3.29 -6.34 -1.84
CA THR A 60 -3.08 -5.14 -2.62
C THR A 60 -4.26 -4.88 -3.54
N LEU A 61 -4.56 -3.62 -3.79
CA LEU A 61 -5.56 -3.18 -4.77
C LEU A 61 -4.87 -2.47 -5.93
N SER A 62 -5.52 -2.48 -7.08
CA SER A 62 -5.18 -1.63 -8.21
C SER A 62 -5.95 -0.31 -8.15
N VAL A 63 -5.45 0.70 -8.86
CA VAL A 63 -6.13 2.01 -9.00
C VAL A 63 -7.51 1.91 -9.65
N ASN A 64 -7.80 0.83 -10.38
CA ASN A 64 -9.11 0.58 -11.00
C ASN A 64 -10.15 0.08 -9.98
N GLU A 65 -9.70 -0.63 -8.95
CA GLU A 65 -10.58 -1.14 -7.88
C GLU A 65 -10.93 -0.05 -6.88
N LEU A 66 -10.05 0.95 -6.75
CA LEU A 66 -10.28 2.08 -5.86
C LEU A 66 -9.85 3.39 -6.52
N PRO A 67 -10.81 4.21 -7.01
CA PRO A 67 -10.51 5.50 -7.61
C PRO A 67 -10.15 6.51 -6.51
N VAL A 68 -8.88 6.48 -6.09
CA VAL A 68 -8.32 7.27 -4.98
C VAL A 68 -8.62 8.77 -5.12
N GLN A 69 -8.58 9.29 -6.34
CA GLN A 69 -8.83 10.71 -6.62
C GLN A 69 -10.31 11.10 -6.43
N ASP A 70 -11.23 10.21 -6.81
CA ASP A 70 -12.67 10.47 -6.70
C ASP A 70 -13.15 10.39 -5.24
N LEU A 71 -12.45 9.58 -4.43
CA LEU A 71 -12.73 9.39 -3.01
C LEU A 71 -12.06 10.44 -2.11
N GLY A 72 -11.26 11.36 -2.66
CA GLY A 72 -10.55 12.38 -1.88
C GLY A 72 -9.56 11.80 -0.86
N LEU A 73 -9.10 10.56 -1.08
CA LEU A 73 -8.18 9.88 -0.19
C LEU A 73 -6.78 10.52 -0.27
N SER A 74 -6.03 10.44 0.82
CA SER A 74 -4.64 10.92 0.90
C SER A 74 -3.66 9.74 0.83
N PRO A 75 -3.30 9.25 -0.37
CA PRO A 75 -2.37 8.14 -0.52
C PRO A 75 -0.96 8.55 -0.11
N ILE A 76 -0.29 7.69 0.65
CA ILE A 76 1.10 7.86 1.07
C ILE A 76 1.99 7.03 0.16
N PHE A 77 2.86 7.69 -0.60
CA PHE A 77 3.82 6.99 -1.46
C PHE A 77 4.90 6.29 -0.63
N LEU A 78 4.95 4.96 -0.76
CA LEU A 78 5.90 4.11 -0.04
C LEU A 78 7.22 4.00 -0.81
N GLY A 79 7.14 3.84 -2.13
CA GLY A 79 8.31 3.72 -3.00
C GLY A 79 8.01 3.01 -4.33
N LEU A 80 9.07 2.68 -5.06
CA LEU A 80 9.03 1.92 -6.30
C LEU A 80 9.62 0.53 -6.09
N LYS A 81 8.99 -0.50 -6.67
CA LYS A 81 9.58 -1.83 -6.81
C LYS A 81 9.32 -2.31 -8.22
N GLU A 82 10.38 -2.67 -8.94
CA GLU A 82 10.30 -3.15 -10.33
C GLU A 82 9.47 -2.20 -11.23
N ASP A 83 9.69 -0.89 -11.08
CA ASP A 83 9.00 0.21 -11.78
C ASP A 83 7.51 0.39 -11.43
N ARG A 84 6.96 -0.41 -10.51
CA ARG A 84 5.62 -0.22 -9.95
C ARG A 84 5.66 0.70 -8.75
N ALA A 85 4.76 1.67 -8.71
CA ALA A 85 4.60 2.57 -7.57
C ALA A 85 3.73 1.91 -6.51
N TYR A 86 4.18 1.95 -5.25
CA TYR A 86 3.46 1.44 -4.10
C TYR A 86 2.97 2.61 -3.26
N PHE A 87 1.67 2.61 -2.95
CA PHE A 87 1.06 3.59 -2.07
C PHE A 87 0.31 2.89 -0.95
N ALA A 88 0.38 3.45 0.26
CA ALA A 88 -0.55 3.13 1.33
C ALA A 88 -1.75 4.07 1.23
N ILE A 89 -2.95 3.54 1.40
CA ILE A 89 -4.19 4.31 1.43
C ILE A 89 -4.88 4.02 2.76
N ASP A 90 -5.30 5.07 3.46
CA ASP A 90 -6.09 4.92 4.69
C ASP A 90 -7.56 5.12 4.34
N LEU A 91 -8.29 4.01 4.35
CA LEU A 91 -9.73 3.98 4.18
C LEU A 91 -10.38 4.36 5.52
N GLN A 92 -11.44 5.15 5.45
CA GLN A 92 -12.35 5.37 6.58
C GLN A 92 -13.63 4.57 6.35
N GLU A 93 -14.35 4.23 7.42
CA GLU A 93 -15.62 3.48 7.36
C GLU A 93 -16.65 4.12 6.41
N ASP A 94 -16.63 5.45 6.27
CA ASP A 94 -17.51 6.22 5.39
C ASP A 94 -17.32 5.92 3.88
N HIS A 95 -16.16 5.39 3.48
CA HIS A 95 -15.89 5.08 2.07
C HIS A 95 -16.59 3.81 1.58
N GLY A 96 -17.26 3.06 2.46
CA GLY A 96 -18.07 1.89 2.10
C GLY A 96 -17.29 0.76 1.40
N PHE A 97 -15.95 0.74 1.52
CA PHE A 97 -15.12 -0.29 0.91
C PHE A 97 -15.27 -1.61 1.65
N ILE A 98 -15.84 -2.61 0.97
CA ILE A 98 -15.94 -3.97 1.48
C ILE A 98 -14.92 -4.81 0.72
N PRO A 99 -13.87 -5.33 1.39
CA PRO A 99 -12.89 -6.18 0.72
C PRO A 99 -13.56 -7.47 0.23
N LEU A 100 -13.26 -7.89 -1.00
CA LEU A 100 -13.78 -9.13 -1.61
C LEU A 100 -13.09 -10.41 -1.07
N GLY A 101 -12.42 -10.31 0.09
CA GLY A 101 -11.67 -11.36 0.76
C GLY A 101 -10.69 -10.78 1.77
N GLY A 102 -10.31 -11.56 2.78
CA GLY A 102 -9.42 -11.09 3.85
C GLY A 102 -10.11 -10.14 4.84
N SER A 103 -9.34 -9.64 5.81
CA SER A 103 -9.82 -8.71 6.83
C SER A 103 -8.73 -7.75 7.28
N PHE A 104 -9.14 -6.56 7.75
CA PHE A 104 -8.24 -5.58 8.33
C PHE A 104 -7.82 -6.04 9.72
N GLN A 105 -6.53 -6.31 9.89
CA GLN A 105 -5.98 -6.93 11.10
C GLN A 105 -4.76 -6.16 11.60
N GLU A 106 -4.49 -6.24 12.90
CA GLU A 106 -3.24 -5.73 13.48
C GLU A 106 -2.11 -6.73 13.23
N LEU A 107 -0.89 -6.22 13.00
CA LEU A 107 0.32 -7.02 12.79
C LEU A 107 0.95 -7.50 14.10
#